data_AF-A0A8T8HUF7-F1
#
_entry.id   AF-A0A8T8HUF7-F1
#
_cell.length_a   1.000
_cell.length_b   1.000
_cell.length_c   1.000
_cell.angle_alpha   90.00
_cell.angle_beta   90.00
_cell.angle_gamma   90.00
#
_symmetry.space_group_name_H-M   'P 1'
#
loop_
_entity.id
_entity.type
_entity.pdbx_description
1 polymer ?
#
loop_
_entity_poly.entity_id
_entity_poly.type
_entity_poly.pdbx_seq_one_letter_code
_entity_poly.pdbx_strand_id
1 'polypeptide(L)'
;MSTTVYGHIIPGTTLVSFAPDSTADATRDRLGCIRDSGEAIALENWAWKAILAFLRQELGDKEGNDRLHLLQLLVKTLMPHGAAVPGTTPKGTVSWVGYPASDGDVEIVKFADAGKPKVTVTATGYYHQTPGTPTKLTFDLV
;
A
#
# COMPACT_ATOMS: atom_id res chain seq x y z
N MET A 1 -4.73 -20.74 21.31
CA MET A 1 -4.87 -19.36 20.80
C MET A 1 -4.99 -19.46 19.29
N SER A 2 -6.09 -18.97 18.71
CA SER A 2 -6.31 -19.02 17.26
C SER A 2 -5.70 -17.76 16.63
N THR A 3 -4.61 -17.93 15.90
CA THR A 3 -4.03 -16.83 15.12
C THR A 3 -4.85 -16.68 13.84
N THR A 4 -5.74 -15.68 13.81
CA THR A 4 -6.52 -15.35 12.62
C THR A 4 -5.59 -14.69 11.60
N VAL A 5 -5.13 -15.48 10.63
CA VAL A 5 -4.37 -14.97 9.48
C VAL A 5 -5.38 -14.40 8.49
N TYR A 6 -5.51 -13.07 8.44
CA TYR A 6 -6.28 -12.38 7.40
C TYR A 6 -5.42 -12.28 6.14
N GLY A 7 -5.52 -13.30 5.28
CA GLY A 7 -4.96 -13.27 3.93
C GLY A 7 -6.06 -12.95 2.92
N HIS A 8 -5.92 -11.87 2.17
CA HIS A 8 -6.73 -11.66 0.97
C HIS A 8 -5.93 -12.16 -0.23
N ILE A 9 -6.53 -13.07 -1.02
CA ILE A 9 -5.91 -13.57 -2.24
C ILE A 9 -6.28 -12.63 -3.38
N ILE A 10 -5.29 -11.92 -3.91
CA ILE A 10 -5.39 -11.32 -5.23
C ILE A 10 -4.94 -12.39 -6.20
N PRO A 11 -5.66 -12.68 -7.29
CA PRO A 11 -5.17 -13.62 -8.29
C PRO A 11 -3.74 -13.24 -8.72
N GLY A 12 -2.77 -14.15 -8.54
CA GLY A 12 -1.36 -13.89 -8.88
C GLY A 12 -0.47 -13.34 -7.76
N THR A 13 -1.04 -12.87 -6.64
CA THR A 13 -0.30 -12.20 -5.56
C THR A 13 -0.83 -12.55 -4.16
N THR A 14 0.07 -13.01 -3.30
CA THR A 14 -0.19 -13.31 -1.88
C THR A 14 0.44 -12.25 -0.98
N LEU A 15 -0.33 -11.72 -0.04
CA LEU A 15 0.20 -10.83 1.01
C LEU A 15 0.92 -11.64 2.08
N VAL A 16 2.13 -11.22 2.42
CA VAL A 16 2.98 -11.90 3.41
C VAL A 16 3.59 -10.92 4.39
N SER A 17 3.87 -11.44 5.58
CA SER A 17 4.71 -10.77 6.58
C SER A 17 6.13 -11.33 6.50
N PHE A 18 7.12 -10.46 6.40
CA PHE A 18 8.54 -10.74 6.48
C PHE A 18 9.00 -10.42 7.90
N ALA A 19 9.06 -11.44 8.74
CA ALA A 19 9.65 -11.34 10.06
C ALA A 19 11.19 -11.48 9.97
N PRO A 20 11.97 -10.67 10.70
CA PRO A 20 13.42 -10.78 10.73
C PRO A 20 13.90 -12.05 11.45
N ASP A 21 13.05 -12.65 12.27
CA ASP A 21 13.28 -13.89 12.99
C ASP A 21 11.99 -14.74 13.01
N SER A 22 11.98 -15.87 13.73
CA SER A 22 10.83 -16.77 13.81
C SER A 22 9.64 -16.21 14.61
N THR A 23 9.76 -14.99 15.13
CA THR A 23 8.77 -14.34 15.98
C THR A 23 8.06 -13.26 15.18
N ALA A 24 6.78 -13.47 14.87
CA ALA A 24 5.98 -12.46 14.20
C ALA A 24 5.73 -11.27 15.14
N ASP A 25 6.10 -10.07 14.70
CA ASP A 25 5.89 -8.81 15.41
C ASP A 25 5.37 -7.75 14.43
N ALA A 26 4.07 -7.43 14.48
CA ALA A 26 3.46 -6.45 13.59
C ALA A 26 4.05 -5.03 13.68
N THR A 27 4.84 -4.73 14.72
CA THR A 27 5.54 -3.44 14.85
C THR A 27 6.89 -3.41 14.12
N ARG A 28 7.48 -4.57 13.84
CA ARG A 28 8.82 -4.74 13.25
C ARG A 28 8.78 -5.42 11.89
N ASP A 29 7.89 -6.38 11.73
CA ASP A 29 7.70 -7.14 10.51
C ASP A 29 7.42 -6.22 9.34
N ARG A 30 8.08 -6.50 8.21
CA ARG A 30 7.77 -5.84 6.95
C ARG A 30 6.62 -6.59 6.32
N LEU A 31 5.67 -5.88 5.74
CA LEU A 31 4.66 -6.51 4.92
C LEU A 31 5.02 -6.33 3.45
N GLY A 32 4.66 -7.31 2.64
CA GLY A 32 4.80 -7.22 1.20
C GLY A 32 4.05 -8.33 0.49
N CYS A 33 4.47 -8.59 -0.75
CA CYS A 33 3.76 -9.44 -1.69
C CYS A 33 4.67 -10.55 -2.20
N ILE A 34 4.16 -11.78 -2.29
CA ILE A 34 4.77 -12.87 -3.05
C ILE A 34 3.90 -13.13 -4.27
N ARG A 35 4.49 -13.08 -5.45
CA ARG A 35 3.83 -13.43 -6.71
C ARG A 35 3.79 -14.94 -6.91
N ASP A 36 2.88 -15.40 -7.76
CA ASP A 36 2.84 -16.82 -8.22
C ASP A 36 4.14 -17.25 -8.93
N SER A 37 4.91 -16.29 -9.47
CA SER A 37 6.25 -16.52 -10.02
C SER A 37 7.32 -16.79 -8.96
N GLY A 38 6.99 -16.66 -7.67
CA GLY A 38 7.93 -16.77 -6.55
C GLY A 38 8.69 -15.48 -6.22
N GLU A 39 8.46 -14.40 -6.96
CA GLU A 39 9.07 -13.10 -6.69
C GLU A 39 8.46 -12.45 -5.44
N ALA A 40 9.31 -11.99 -4.53
CA ALA A 40 8.92 -11.29 -3.32
C ALA A 40 9.20 -9.78 -3.45
N ILE A 41 8.16 -8.96 -3.24
CA ILE A 41 8.24 -7.50 -3.23
C ILE A 41 7.94 -7.04 -1.80
N ALA A 42 8.96 -6.55 -1.10
CA ALA A 42 8.82 -5.97 0.24
C ALA A 42 8.86 -4.45 0.16
N LEU A 43 7.92 -3.77 0.82
CA LEU A 43 7.98 -2.32 0.98
C LEU A 43 8.59 -1.96 2.34
N GLU A 44 9.11 -0.74 2.45
CA GLU A 44 9.51 -0.20 3.74
C GLU A 44 8.30 -0.03 4.67
N ASN A 45 8.52 -0.17 5.99
CA ASN A 45 7.44 -0.12 6.99
C ASN A 45 6.61 1.18 6.90
N TRP A 46 7.25 2.32 6.60
CA TRP A 46 6.53 3.59 6.46
C TRP A 46 5.63 3.63 5.22
N ALA A 47 6.06 3.02 4.11
CA ALA A 47 5.28 2.95 2.88
C ALA A 47 4.06 2.05 3.09
N TRP A 48 4.22 0.96 3.84
CA TRP A 48 3.11 0.10 4.19
C TRP A 48 2.09 0.76 5.12
N LYS A 49 2.56 1.50 6.13
CA LYS A 49 1.70 2.34 6.97
C LYS A 49 0.90 3.35 6.12
N ALA A 50 1.50 3.93 5.09
CA ALA A 50 0.82 4.86 4.18
C ALA A 50 -0.31 4.18 3.39
N ILE A 51 -0.08 2.97 2.86
CA ILE A 51 -1.11 2.19 2.16
C ILE A 51 -2.25 1.80 3.11
N LEU A 52 -1.94 1.38 4.33
CA LEU A 52 -2.96 1.08 5.34
C LEU A 52 -3.79 2.31 5.71
N ALA A 53 -3.16 3.48 5.81
CA ALA A 53 -3.87 4.75 6.04
C ALA A 53 -4.81 5.09 4.87
N PHE A 54 -4.34 4.90 3.63
CA PHE A 54 -5.15 5.06 2.42
C PHE A 54 -6.37 4.12 2.43
N LEU A 55 -6.15 2.82 2.67
CA LEU A 55 -7.23 1.83 2.77
C LEU A 55 -8.26 2.22 3.82
N ARG A 56 -7.82 2.62 5.02
CA ARG A 56 -8.74 3.01 6.10
C ARG A 56 -9.56 4.24 5.75
N GLN A 57 -8.93 5.25 5.14
CA GLN A 57 -9.63 6.47 4.74
C GLN A 57 -10.68 6.19 3.67
N GLU A 58 -10.35 5.42 2.64
CA GLU A 58 -11.29 5.11 1.56
C GLU A 58 -12.40 4.16 1.98
N LEU A 59 -12.11 3.20 2.88
CA LEU A 59 -13.15 2.33 3.42
C LEU A 59 -14.15 3.09 4.32
N GLY A 60 -13.69 4.11 5.06
CA GLY A 60 -14.53 4.96 5.91
C GLY A 60 -15.54 4.16 6.75
N ASP A 61 -16.81 4.57 6.67
CA ASP A 61 -17.94 3.94 7.38
C ASP A 61 -18.67 2.86 6.55
N LYS A 62 -18.06 2.36 5.46
CA LYS A 62 -18.68 1.30 4.65
C LYS A 62 -18.76 0.01 5.45
N GLU A 63 -19.86 -0.73 5.28
CA GLU A 63 -20.12 -1.99 5.96
C GLU A 63 -20.49 -3.12 4.97
N GLY A 64 -20.52 -4.36 5.47
CA GLY A 64 -20.98 -5.53 4.74
C GLY A 64 -20.33 -5.72 3.37
N ASN A 65 -21.17 -5.99 2.37
CA ASN A 65 -20.73 -6.28 1.00
C ASN A 65 -20.10 -5.07 0.30
N ASP A 66 -20.53 -3.85 0.61
CA ASP A 66 -19.95 -2.63 0.02
C ASP A 66 -18.50 -2.45 0.47
N ARG A 67 -18.26 -2.66 1.77
CA ARG A 67 -16.90 -2.65 2.32
C ARG A 67 -16.02 -3.72 1.69
N LEU A 68 -16.55 -4.93 1.50
CA LEU A 68 -15.81 -6.04 0.92
C LEU A 68 -15.44 -5.76 -0.55
N HIS A 69 -16.39 -5.30 -1.37
CA HIS A 69 -16.12 -4.97 -2.77
C HIS A 69 -15.13 -3.82 -2.89
N LEU A 70 -15.27 -2.77 -2.08
CA LEU A 70 -14.33 -1.66 -2.09
C LEU A 70 -12.93 -2.11 -1.64
N LEU A 71 -12.84 -2.96 -0.61
CA LEU A 71 -11.56 -3.52 -0.18
C LEU A 71 -10.89 -4.32 -1.31
N GLN A 72 -11.65 -5.15 -2.04
CA GLN A 72 -11.13 -5.92 -3.17
C GLN A 72 -10.56 -5.01 -4.27
N LEU A 73 -11.29 -3.95 -4.63
CA LEU A 73 -10.84 -2.97 -5.60
C LEU A 73 -9.56 -2.27 -5.13
N LEU A 74 -9.55 -1.75 -3.91
CA LEU A 74 -8.40 -1.04 -3.37
C LEU A 74 -7.17 -1.94 -3.25
N VAL A 75 -7.34 -3.18 -2.81
CA VAL A 75 -6.24 -4.15 -2.71
C VAL A 75 -5.69 -4.47 -4.11
N LYS A 76 -6.54 -4.64 -5.13
CA LYS A 76 -6.08 -4.83 -6.51
C LYS A 76 -5.29 -3.63 -7.05
N THR A 77 -5.69 -2.40 -6.70
CA THR A 77 -5.01 -1.19 -7.16
C THR A 77 -3.75 -0.85 -6.36
N LEU A 78 -3.71 -1.15 -5.06
CA LEU A 78 -2.64 -0.66 -4.18
C LEU A 78 -1.52 -1.67 -3.99
N MET A 79 -1.76 -2.96 -4.19
CA MET A 79 -0.73 -3.97 -3.92
C MET A 79 0.30 -4.06 -5.05
N PRO A 80 1.61 -4.13 -4.73
CA PRO A 80 2.65 -4.31 -5.73
C PRO A 80 2.42 -5.54 -6.61
N HIS A 81 2.46 -5.32 -7.92
CA HIS A 81 2.39 -6.35 -8.95
C HIS A 81 3.73 -6.53 -9.67
N GLY A 82 4.66 -5.59 -9.54
CA GLY A 82 6.03 -5.73 -10.06
C GLY A 82 7.04 -4.95 -9.23
N ALA A 83 8.32 -5.15 -9.54
CA ALA A 83 9.41 -4.45 -8.88
C ALA A 83 9.24 -2.92 -8.92
N ALA A 84 9.80 -2.25 -7.92
CA ALA A 84 9.77 -0.79 -7.85
C ALA A 84 10.37 -0.18 -9.13
N VAL A 85 9.68 0.81 -9.69
CA VAL A 85 10.15 1.47 -10.92
C VAL A 85 11.27 2.45 -10.55
N PRO A 86 12.46 2.38 -11.18
CA PRO A 86 13.48 3.39 -11.00
C PRO A 86 12.95 4.75 -11.46
N GLY A 87 12.95 5.75 -10.57
CA GLY A 87 12.41 7.07 -10.86
C GLY A 87 13.23 8.17 -10.21
N THR A 88 12.98 9.41 -10.65
CA THR A 88 13.57 10.58 -10.01
C THR A 88 12.75 10.94 -8.79
N THR A 89 13.36 10.83 -7.61
CA THR A 89 12.81 11.30 -6.35
C THR A 89 12.30 12.75 -6.49
N PRO A 90 11.02 13.06 -6.21
CA PRO A 90 10.48 14.41 -6.36
C PRO A 90 11.23 15.40 -5.46
N LYS A 91 11.34 16.68 -5.87
CA LYS A 91 12.02 17.72 -5.07
C LYS A 91 11.32 17.91 -3.71
N GLY A 92 12.11 18.06 -2.65
CA GLY A 92 11.59 18.28 -1.29
C GLY A 92 11.09 17.02 -0.57
N THR A 93 11.42 15.84 -1.09
CA THR A 93 11.02 14.56 -0.50
C THR A 93 12.13 13.97 0.36
N VAL A 94 11.72 13.35 1.45
CA VAL A 94 12.60 12.63 2.39
C VAL A 94 12.81 11.20 1.90
N SER A 95 11.78 10.57 1.35
CA SER A 95 11.85 9.21 0.81
C SER A 95 10.76 9.02 -0.25
N TRP A 96 10.98 8.07 -1.16
CA TRP A 96 10.09 7.84 -2.29
C TRP A 96 10.06 6.36 -2.65
N VAL A 97 8.86 5.84 -2.95
CA VAL A 97 8.64 4.47 -3.42
C VAL A 97 7.61 4.52 -4.55
N GLY A 98 7.91 3.90 -5.68
CA GLY A 98 6.98 3.75 -6.79
C GLY A 98 6.99 2.33 -7.34
N TYR A 99 5.83 1.76 -7.67
CA TYR A 99 5.73 0.40 -8.21
C TYR A 99 4.47 0.23 -9.09
N PRO A 100 4.50 -0.70 -10.05
CA PRO A 100 3.30 -1.07 -10.78
C PRO A 100 2.41 -1.98 -9.92
N ALA A 101 1.12 -1.69 -9.90
CA ALA A 101 0.06 -2.54 -9.40
C ALA A 101 -0.73 -3.16 -10.56
N SER A 102 -1.76 -3.96 -10.28
CA SER A 102 -2.49 -4.69 -11.33
C SER A 102 -3.26 -3.77 -12.29
N ASP A 103 -3.82 -2.68 -11.77
CA ASP A 103 -4.72 -1.80 -12.52
C ASP A 103 -4.14 -0.39 -12.72
N GLY A 104 -2.84 -0.21 -12.47
CA GLY A 104 -2.15 1.07 -12.60
C GLY A 104 -0.89 1.13 -11.77
N ASP A 105 -0.31 2.30 -11.64
CA ASP A 105 0.88 2.57 -10.85
C ASP A 105 0.52 3.17 -9.49
N VAL A 106 1.37 2.88 -8.51
CA VAL A 106 1.29 3.48 -7.18
C VAL A 106 2.59 4.22 -6.89
N GLU A 107 2.44 5.46 -6.44
CA GLU A 107 3.55 6.30 -5.99
C GLU A 107 3.30 6.72 -4.54
N ILE A 108 4.31 6.55 -3.69
CA ILE A 108 4.28 6.92 -2.29
C ILE A 108 5.46 7.84 -1.99
N VAL A 109 5.12 9.06 -1.57
CA VAL A 109 6.08 10.14 -1.34
C VAL A 109 6.08 10.54 0.13
N LYS A 110 7.21 10.38 0.81
CA LYS A 110 7.43 10.88 2.17
C LYS A 110 8.11 12.23 2.12
N PHE A 111 7.61 13.19 2.89
CA PHE A 111 8.15 14.54 2.99
C PHE A 111 7.94 15.10 4.40
N ALA A 112 8.54 16.25 4.69
CA ALA A 112 8.32 16.96 5.94
C ALA A 112 7.44 18.19 5.69
N ASP A 113 6.41 18.38 6.49
CA ASP A 113 5.55 19.56 6.47
C ASP A 113 5.51 20.17 7.88
N ALA A 114 5.95 21.42 8.00
CA ALA A 114 6.14 22.10 9.28
C ALA A 114 6.91 21.25 10.33
N GLY A 115 7.91 20.48 9.89
CA GLY A 115 8.74 19.60 10.74
C GLY A 115 8.08 18.26 11.12
N LYS A 116 6.86 17.99 10.67
CA LYS A 116 6.17 16.71 10.89
C LYS A 116 6.27 15.82 9.64
N PRO A 117 6.56 14.52 9.78
CA PRO A 117 6.62 13.63 8.63
C PRO A 117 5.22 13.38 8.07
N LYS A 118 5.08 13.61 6.76
CA LYS A 118 3.87 13.33 5.99
C LYS A 118 4.16 12.37 4.85
N VAL A 119 3.12 11.67 4.40
CA VAL A 119 3.17 10.78 3.25
C VAL A 119 2.03 11.09 2.30
N THR A 120 2.31 11.08 1.01
CA THR A 120 1.30 11.16 -0.05
C THR A 120 1.30 9.85 -0.80
N VAL A 121 0.13 9.26 -1.00
CA VAL A 121 -0.08 8.10 -1.85
C VAL A 121 -0.87 8.55 -3.07
N THR A 122 -0.37 8.22 -4.25
CA THR A 122 -1.03 8.44 -5.54
C THR A 122 -1.27 7.08 -6.19
N ALA A 123 -2.52 6.76 -6.50
CA ALA A 123 -2.91 5.53 -7.17
C ALA A 123 -3.55 5.85 -8.52
N THR A 124 -2.89 5.49 -9.63
CA THR A 124 -3.38 5.83 -10.98
C THR A 124 -4.46 4.89 -11.49
N GLY A 125 -4.61 3.70 -10.90
CA GLY A 125 -5.67 2.73 -11.23
C GLY A 125 -6.99 2.92 -10.47
N TYR A 126 -7.06 3.89 -9.56
CA TYR A 126 -8.25 4.12 -8.72
C TYR A 126 -8.69 5.58 -8.84
N TYR A 127 -9.96 5.79 -9.19
CA TYR A 127 -10.54 7.09 -9.50
C TYR A 127 -11.77 7.33 -8.63
N HIS A 128 -11.59 8.00 -7.49
CA HIS A 128 -12.70 8.26 -6.56
C HIS A 128 -13.47 9.54 -6.90
N GLN A 129 -12.79 10.63 -7.31
CA GLN A 129 -13.44 11.94 -7.51
C GLN A 129 -13.85 12.21 -8.96
N THR A 130 -12.96 11.92 -9.91
CA THR A 130 -13.17 12.18 -11.34
C THR A 130 -12.61 11.02 -12.16
N PRO A 131 -13.39 10.41 -13.08
CA PRO A 131 -12.89 9.35 -13.95
C PRO A 131 -11.59 9.75 -14.67
N GLY A 132 -10.59 8.87 -14.63
CA GLY A 132 -9.29 9.10 -15.28
C GLY A 132 -8.33 10.04 -14.52
N THR A 133 -8.73 10.62 -13.39
CA THR A 133 -7.81 11.43 -12.54
C THR A 133 -7.33 10.60 -11.35
N PRO A 134 -6.01 10.31 -11.23
CA PRO A 134 -5.47 9.51 -10.14
C PRO A 134 -5.93 9.98 -8.77
N THR A 135 -6.28 9.03 -7.89
CA THR A 135 -6.61 9.35 -6.51
C THR A 135 -5.33 9.63 -5.73
N LYS A 136 -5.24 10.81 -5.13
CA LYS A 136 -4.09 11.29 -4.37
C LYS A 136 -4.51 11.72 -2.97
N LEU A 137 -3.96 11.07 -1.95
CA LEU A 137 -4.26 11.36 -0.55
C LEU A 137 -2.98 11.60 0.25
N THR A 138 -3.04 12.52 1.21
CA THR A 138 -1.91 12.87 2.09
C THR A 138 -2.28 12.60 3.54
N PHE A 139 -1.36 11.99 4.28
CA PHE A 139 -1.55 11.55 5.66
C PHE A 139 -0.35 11.97 6.53
N ASP A 140 -0.58 12.11 7.83
CA ASP A 140 0.51 12.18 8.81
C ASP A 140 1.12 10.79 9.00
N LEU A 141 2.45 10.70 9.00
CA LEU A 141 3.16 9.45 9.22
C LEU A 141 3.48 9.33 10.72
N VAL A 142 2.54 8.75 11.48
CA VAL A 142 2.67 8.51 12.93
C VAL A 142 3.40 7.19 13.24
#